data_AF-A0A518LMY3-F1
#
_entry.id   AF-A0A518LMY3-F1
#
_cell.length_a   1.000
_cell.length_b   1.000
_cell.length_c   1.000
_cell.angle_alpha   90.00
_cell.angle_beta   90.00
_cell.angle_gamma   90.00
#
_symmetry.space_group_name_H-M   'P 1'
#
loop_
_entity.id
_entity.type
_entity.pdbx_description
1 polymer ?
#
loop_
_entity_poly.entity_id
_entity_poly.type
_entity_poly.pdbx_seq_one_letter_code
_entity_poly.pdbx_strand_id
1 'polypeptide(L)' 'MVQEFATKNSLNYPILLDGKQVFRDDYGGKSIPHSFLLNKQGEVVWSQIGWGDELTDVLEKKIEELLAQ' A
#
# COMPACT_ATOMS: atom_id res chain seq x y z
N MET A 1 -12.21 -5.93 -16.04
CA MET A 1 -11.94 -4.54 -15.58
C MET A 1 -11.53 -4.54 -14.10
N VAL A 2 -10.93 -3.45 -13.58
CA VAL A 2 -10.50 -3.34 -12.17
C VAL A 2 -11.66 -3.62 -11.20
N GLN A 3 -12.86 -3.10 -11.50
CA GLN A 3 -14.05 -3.32 -10.69
C GLN A 3 -14.45 -4.80 -10.60
N GLU A 4 -14.45 -5.53 -11.72
CA GLU A 4 -14.76 -6.97 -11.72
C GLU A 4 -13.73 -7.78 -10.91
N PHE A 5 -12.45 -7.42 -11.00
CA PHE A 5 -11.39 -8.04 -10.20
C PHE A 5 -11.60 -7.79 -8.69
N ALA A 6 -11.91 -6.55 -8.31
CA ALA A 6 -12.18 -6.17 -6.93
C ALA A 6 -13.39 -6.93 -6.36
N THR A 7 -14.49 -7.00 -7.12
CA THR A 7 -15.69 -7.76 -6.73
C THR A 7 -15.41 -9.25 -6.61
N LYS A 8 -14.70 -9.85 -7.58
CA LYS A 8 -14.37 -11.28 -7.59
C LYS A 8 -13.51 -11.70 -6.40
N ASN A 9 -12.60 -10.84 -5.95
CA ASN A 9 -11.70 -11.11 -4.83
C ASN A 9 -12.20 -10.51 -3.50
N SER A 10 -13.44 -10.02 -3.46
CA SER A 10 -14.06 -9.45 -2.26
C SER A 10 -13.22 -8.35 -1.59
N LEU A 11 -12.53 -7.53 -2.39
CA LEU A 11 -11.75 -6.41 -1.87
C LEU A 11 -12.69 -5.36 -1.28
N ASN A 12 -12.50 -5.04 0.00
CA ASN A 12 -13.40 -4.18 0.78
C ASN A 12 -12.75 -2.85 1.23
N TYR A 13 -11.54 -2.58 0.74
CA TYR A 13 -10.81 -1.32 0.96
C TYR A 13 -10.91 -0.40 -0.27
N PRO A 14 -10.71 0.92 -0.12
CA PRO A 14 -10.72 1.86 -1.25
C PRO A 14 -9.70 1.49 -2.32
N ILE A 15 -10.14 1.50 -3.59
CA ILE A 15 -9.28 1.30 -4.75
C ILE A 15 -9.33 2.57 -5.59
N LEU A 16 -8.16 3.20 -5.78
CA LEU A 16 -8.02 4.41 -6.57
C LEU A 16 -7.44 4.08 -7.94
N LEU A 17 -7.98 4.69 -9.00
CA LEU A 17 -7.42 4.59 -10.35
C LEU A 17 -6.42 5.71 -10.56
N ASP A 18 -5.14 5.36 -10.69
CA ASP A 18 -4.06 6.32 -10.86
C ASP A 18 -3.92 6.81 -12.32
N GLY A 19 -4.90 7.60 -12.78
CA GLY A 19 -4.86 8.21 -14.11
C GLY A 19 -3.81 9.33 -14.26
N LYS A 20 -3.24 9.81 -13.14
CA LYS A 20 -2.29 10.93 -13.11
C LYS A 20 -0.85 10.53 -12.80
N GLN A 21 -0.58 9.23 -12.62
CA GLN A 21 0.74 8.69 -12.31
C GLN A 21 1.31 9.16 -10.96
N VAL A 22 0.45 9.42 -9.97
CA VAL A 22 0.80 9.79 -8.60
C VAL A 22 1.77 8.77 -7.98
N PHE A 23 1.58 7.47 -8.27
CA PHE A 23 2.47 6.42 -7.80
C PHE A 23 3.92 6.64 -8.23
N ARG A 24 4.14 7.06 -9.47
CA ARG A 24 5.48 7.28 -10.02
C ARG A 24 6.01 8.65 -9.64
N ASP A 25 5.21 9.69 -9.86
CA ASP A 25 5.67 11.08 -9.88
C ASP A 25 5.79 11.64 -8.45
N ASP A 26 4.86 11.29 -7.55
CA ASP A 26 4.85 11.82 -6.18
C ASP A 26 5.48 10.85 -5.18
N TYR A 27 5.23 9.54 -5.35
CA TYR A 27 5.72 8.50 -4.45
C TYR A 27 7.05 7.85 -4.90
N GLY A 28 7.56 8.20 -6.09
CA GLY A 28 8.81 7.64 -6.62
C GLY A 28 8.76 6.12 -6.87
N GLY A 29 7.57 5.57 -7.05
CA GLY A 29 7.34 4.14 -7.25
C GLY A 29 7.99 3.61 -8.53
N LYS A 30 8.71 2.49 -8.42
CA LYS A 30 9.54 1.93 -9.52
C LYS A 30 9.03 0.61 -10.11
N SER A 31 8.20 -0.12 -9.37
CA SER A 31 7.77 -1.48 -9.72
C SER A 31 6.51 -1.85 -8.95
N ILE A 32 5.80 -2.88 -9.42
CA ILE A 32 4.59 -3.41 -8.79
C ILE A 32 4.84 -4.89 -8.42
N PRO A 33 4.44 -5.37 -7.23
CA PRO A 33 3.78 -4.60 -6.17
C PRO A 33 4.77 -3.69 -5.41
N HIS A 34 4.26 -2.59 -4.86
CA HIS A 34 4.99 -1.70 -3.96
C HIS A 34 4.03 -1.10 -2.94
N SER A 35 4.34 -1.30 -1.66
CA SER A 35 3.55 -0.83 -0.54
C SER A 35 4.25 0.36 0.13
N PHE A 36 3.47 1.35 0.55
CA PHE A 36 3.90 2.45 1.40
C PHE A 36 3.06 2.46 2.68
N LEU A 37 3.69 2.74 3.81
CA LEU A 37 3.01 2.95 5.09
C LEU A 37 3.25 4.39 5.54
N LEU A 38 2.14 5.09 5.80
CA LEU A 38 2.14 6.48 6.25
C LEU A 38 1.71 6.55 7.72
N ASN A 39 2.32 7.45 8.49
CA ASN A 39 1.91 7.74 9.86
C ASN A 39 0.71 8.71 9.92
N LYS A 40 0.23 9.04 11.12
CA LYS A 40 -0.92 9.95 11.35
C LYS A 40 -0.66 11.40 10.86
N GLN A 41 0.60 11.78 10.68
CA GLN A 41 1.03 13.07 10.17
C GLN A 41 1.10 13.09 8.63
N GLY A 42 0.88 11.95 7.97
CA GLY A 42 0.94 11.80 6.51
C GLY A 42 2.36 11.57 5.98
N GLU A 43 3.32 11.25 6.84
CA GLU A 43 4.70 10.98 6.43
C GLU A 43 4.90 9.50 6.11
N VAL A 44 5.63 9.20 5.04
CA VAL A 44 6.01 7.82 4.69
C VAL A 44 7.07 7.33 5.68
N VAL A 45 6.71 6.33 6.50
CA VAL A 45 7.59 5.76 7.53
C VAL A 45 8.14 4.39 7.14
N TRP A 46 7.58 3.77 6.11
CA TRP A 46 8.06 2.51 5.55
C TRP A 46 7.62 2.33 4.10
N SER A 47 8.42 1.62 3.31
CA SER A 47 8.14 1.29 1.91
C SER A 47 8.75 -0.06 1.53
N GLN A 48 8.06 -0.85 0.71
CA GLN A 48 8.51 -2.18 0.29
C GLN A 48 8.16 -2.50 -1.16
N ILE A 49 9.18 -2.79 -1.96
CA ILE A 49 9.02 -3.30 -3.33
C ILE A 49 8.92 -4.83 -3.29
N GLY A 50 7.99 -5.39 -4.04
CA GLY A 50 7.75 -6.83 -4.09
C GLY A 50 6.79 -7.32 -3.00
N TRP A 51 6.52 -8.62 -3.03
CA TRP A 51 5.66 -9.31 -2.06
C TRP A 51 6.32 -10.63 -1.64
N GLY A 52 6.10 -11.02 -0.39
CA GLY A 52 6.55 -12.28 0.19
C GLY A 52 5.95 -12.46 1.59
N ASP A 53 5.76 -13.69 2.03
CA ASP A 53 5.00 -14.00 3.25
C ASP A 53 5.63 -13.34 4.49
N GLU A 54 6.97 -13.37 4.60
CA GLU A 54 7.72 -12.72 5.69
C GLU A 54 7.50 -11.20 5.77
N LEU A 55 7.13 -10.55 4.66
CA LEU A 55 6.88 -9.11 4.63
C LEU A 55 5.53 -8.76 5.27
N THR A 56 4.61 -9.72 5.34
CA THR A 56 3.29 -9.54 5.96
C THR A 56 3.45 -9.28 7.45
N ASP A 57 4.17 -10.13 8.16
CA ASP A 57 4.39 -10.02 9.60
C ASP A 57 5.13 -8.71 9.97
N VAL A 58 6.09 -8.33 9.13
CA VAL A 58 6.84 -7.06 9.29
C VAL A 58 5.90 -5.87 9.13
N LEU A 59 5.05 -5.88 8.10
CA LEU A 59 4.10 -4.81 7.84
C LEU A 59 3.03 -4.72 8.94
N GLU A 60 2.49 -5.86 9.39
CA GLU A 60 1.50 -5.91 10.47
C GLU A 60 2.04 -5.29 11.75
N LYS A 61 3.24 -5.70 12.18
CA LYS A 61 3.90 -5.12 13.36
C LYS A 61 4.10 -3.62 13.23
N LYS A 62 4.49 -3.14 12.04
CA LYS A 62 4.68 -1.69 11.79
C LYS A 62 3.36 -0.93 11.88
N ILE A 63 2.26 -1.51 11.40
CA ILE A 63 0.93 -0.92 11.53
C ILE A 63 0.51 -0.84 13.01
N GLU A 64 0.69 -1.91 13.78
CA GLU A 64 0.38 -1.94 15.21
C GLU A 64 1.18 -0.88 16.00
N GLU A 65 2.48 -0.75 15.72
CA GLU A 65 3.36 0.27 16.30
C GLU A 65 2.88 1.70 16.04
N LEU A 66 2.29 1.97 14.86
CA LEU A 66 1.74 3.29 14.50
C LEU A 66 0.36 3.55 15.11
N LEU A 67 -0.46 2.50 15.25
CA LEU A 67 -1.79 2.61 15.84
C LEU A 67 -1.74 2.85 17.36
N ALA A 68 -0.70 2.37 18.03
CA ALA A 68 -0.49 2.54 19.47
C ALA A 68 -0.02 3.95 19.89
N GLN A 69 0.33 4.81 18.95
CA GLN A 69 0.72 6.22 19.17
C GLN A 69 -0.48 7.14 19.20
#